data_AF-A0A7R6PCP2-F1
#
_entry.id   AF-A0A7R6PCP2-F1
#
_cell.length_a   1.000
_cell.length_b   1.000
_cell.length_c   1.000
_cell.angle_alpha   90.00
_cell.angle_beta   90.00
_cell.angle_gamma   90.00
#
_symmetry.space_group_name_H-M   'P 1'
#
loop_
_entity.id
_entity.type
_entity.pdbx_description
1 polymer ?
#
loop_
_entity_poly.entity_id
_entity_poly.type
_entity_poly.pdbx_seq_one_letter_code
_entity_poly.pdbx_strand_id
1 'polypeptide(L)'
;MRLAKIVGTVTLCVLATGCSWFGGDKEIPDIPEQQLYEESISALELEDYQLAVEKLQMLEARYPFGRYSEQAQLELIYAYHKNYEPEAASASADRFIRLHPSHENIDYAYYLKGLTAFEQDRTFFERYLPIDITRRDPGAALDSFESFSTLLNRYPDSQYAPDANKRMVFLKNRLATYEINVARFYMKRGAFVAAANRGRYVVENLQNTPAVPNALAIMYQAYTELGMTDLASSARDVLLANYPDYDLRTYRQENKTLLETATFGLLGSSEEPLPPSRPNTKTTEQKTKIEKKRSWFDRATFGVFE
;
A
#
# COMPACT_ATOMS: atom_id res chain seq x y z
N MET A 1 -37.30 29.23 43.09
CA MET A 1 -36.46 28.11 42.58
C MET A 1 -37.24 26.88 42.10
N ARG A 2 -38.41 26.51 42.68
CA ARG A 2 -39.18 25.34 42.22
C ARG A 2 -39.90 25.55 40.88
N LEU A 3 -40.48 26.73 40.66
CA LEU A 3 -41.14 27.09 39.39
C LEU A 3 -40.17 27.13 38.19
N ALA A 4 -38.95 27.65 38.37
CA ALA A 4 -37.94 27.67 37.32
C ALA A 4 -37.49 26.25 36.90
N LYS A 5 -37.44 25.31 37.85
CA LYS A 5 -37.15 23.91 37.56
C LYS A 5 -38.27 23.23 36.77
N ILE A 6 -39.54 23.52 37.12
CA ILE A 6 -40.71 22.96 36.44
C ILE A 6 -40.81 23.49 35.00
N VAL A 7 -40.60 24.79 34.80
CA VAL A 7 -40.59 25.39 33.45
C VAL A 7 -39.44 24.79 32.64
N GLY A 8 -38.23 24.67 33.20
CA GLY A 8 -37.10 24.05 32.52
C GLY A 8 -37.34 22.61 32.09
N THR A 9 -37.98 21.79 32.94
CA THR A 9 -38.33 20.40 32.58
C THR A 9 -39.38 20.31 31.49
N VAL A 10 -40.37 21.20 31.48
CA VAL A 10 -41.42 21.20 30.45
C VAL A 10 -40.84 21.65 29.10
N THR A 11 -39.98 22.67 29.08
CA THR A 11 -39.31 23.11 27.84
C THR A 11 -38.39 22.02 27.26
N LEU A 12 -37.69 21.26 28.12
CA LEU A 12 -36.85 20.14 27.68
C LEU A 12 -37.68 19.01 27.05
N CYS A 13 -38.85 18.68 27.63
CA CYS A 13 -39.74 17.66 27.07
C CYS A 13 -40.35 18.06 25.72
N VAL A 14 -40.67 19.34 25.52
CA VAL A 14 -41.23 19.83 24.23
C VAL A 14 -40.16 19.84 23.13
N LEU A 15 -38.90 20.10 23.47
CA LEU A 15 -37.79 20.04 22.50
C LEU A 15 -37.43 18.59 22.11
N ALA A 16 -37.70 17.61 22.98
CA ALA A 16 -37.43 16.19 22.70
C ALA A 16 -38.45 15.55 21.73
N THR A 17 -39.63 16.16 21.51
CA THR A 17 -40.67 15.62 20.61
C THR A 17 -40.54 16.07 19.15
N GLY A 18 -39.52 16.84 18.79
CA GLY A 18 -39.34 17.40 17.44
C GLY A 18 -38.81 16.42 16.37
N CYS A 19 -38.26 15.27 16.76
CA CYS A 19 -37.55 14.38 15.84
C CYS A 19 -38.42 13.29 15.17
N SER A 20 -39.72 13.16 15.50
CA SER A 20 -40.57 12.13 14.88
C SER A 20 -41.49 12.65 13.75
N TRP A 21 -41.57 13.97 13.52
CA TRP A 21 -42.47 14.52 12.49
C TRP A 21 -41.87 14.41 11.08
N PHE A 22 -40.55 14.42 10.92
CA PHE A 22 -39.90 14.35 9.60
C PHE A 22 -39.73 12.93 9.03
N GLY A 23 -40.30 11.91 9.67
CA GLY A 23 -40.36 10.54 9.17
C GLY A 23 -41.61 10.30 8.35
N GLY A 24 -41.75 10.98 7.21
CA GLY A 24 -42.69 10.52 6.18
C GLY A 24 -42.14 9.23 5.59
N ASP A 25 -42.94 8.16 5.55
CA ASP A 25 -42.63 6.97 4.78
C ASP A 25 -42.36 7.42 3.34
N LYS A 26 -41.08 7.49 2.96
CA LYS A 26 -40.72 7.66 1.56
C LYS A 26 -41.20 6.40 0.87
N GLU A 27 -42.37 6.47 0.22
CA GLU A 27 -42.75 5.49 -0.81
C GLU A 27 -41.56 5.41 -1.75
N ILE A 28 -40.80 4.33 -1.66
CA ILE A 28 -39.65 4.14 -2.53
C ILE A 28 -40.28 3.76 -3.87
N PRO A 29 -40.21 4.62 -4.90
CA PRO A 29 -40.91 4.38 -6.16
C PRO A 29 -40.52 3.00 -6.70
N ASP A 30 -41.47 2.26 -7.26
CA ASP A 30 -41.22 0.98 -7.92
C ASP A 30 -40.56 1.26 -9.27
N ILE A 31 -39.23 1.43 -9.24
CA ILE A 31 -38.40 1.70 -10.40
C ILE A 31 -38.05 0.35 -11.04
N PRO A 32 -38.34 0.14 -12.33
CA PRO A 32 -37.97 -1.08 -13.04
C PRO A 32 -36.47 -1.41 -12.94
N GLU A 33 -36.14 -2.70 -12.90
CA GLU A 33 -34.75 -3.19 -12.82
C GLU A 33 -33.84 -2.56 -13.87
N GLN A 34 -34.26 -2.58 -15.14
CA GLN A 34 -33.50 -2.02 -16.25
C GLN A 34 -33.22 -0.52 -16.06
N GLN A 35 -34.21 0.23 -15.58
CA GLN A 35 -34.05 1.66 -15.35
C GLN A 35 -33.06 1.93 -14.21
N LEU A 36 -33.12 1.16 -13.10
CA LEU A 36 -32.11 1.26 -12.04
C LEU A 36 -30.70 0.98 -12.54
N TYR A 37 -30.55 -0.05 -13.40
CA TYR A 37 -29.28 -0.39 -13.99
C TYR A 37 -28.75 0.74 -14.88
N GLU A 38 -29.56 1.22 -15.83
CA GLU A 38 -29.19 2.31 -16.74
C GLU A 38 -28.84 3.61 -15.97
N GLU A 39 -29.61 3.95 -14.94
CA GLU A 39 -29.31 5.10 -14.06
C GLU A 39 -27.97 4.91 -13.33
N SER A 40 -27.68 3.69 -12.85
CA SER A 40 -26.41 3.40 -12.18
C SER A 40 -25.20 3.48 -13.12
N ILE A 41 -25.31 2.95 -14.34
CA ILE A 41 -24.25 3.04 -15.34
C ILE A 41 -24.04 4.50 -15.77
N SER A 42 -25.12 5.26 -15.97
CA SER A 42 -25.03 6.69 -16.27
C SER A 42 -24.30 7.45 -15.15
N ALA A 43 -24.57 7.11 -13.88
CA ALA A 43 -23.87 7.71 -12.75
C ALA A 43 -22.38 7.34 -12.73
N LEU A 44 -22.02 6.10 -13.05
CA LEU A 44 -20.61 5.68 -13.19
C LEU A 44 -19.89 6.44 -14.30
N GLU A 45 -20.54 6.62 -15.46
CA GLU A 45 -19.99 7.37 -16.60
C GLU A 45 -19.79 8.86 -16.28
N LEU A 46 -20.64 9.42 -15.43
CA LEU A 46 -20.54 10.80 -14.92
C LEU A 46 -19.60 10.93 -13.72
N GLU A 47 -18.93 9.85 -13.30
CA GLU A 47 -18.09 9.77 -12.10
C GLU A 47 -18.81 10.10 -10.79
N ASP A 48 -20.15 10.04 -10.77
CA ASP A 48 -20.96 10.15 -9.56
C ASP A 48 -21.05 8.77 -8.87
N TYR A 49 -19.93 8.36 -8.29
CA TYR A 49 -19.79 7.04 -7.67
C TYR A 49 -20.73 6.85 -6.47
N GLN A 50 -21.03 7.93 -5.74
CA GLN A 50 -21.96 7.88 -4.61
C GLN A 50 -23.38 7.53 -5.07
N LEU A 51 -23.86 8.19 -6.13
CA LEU A 51 -25.17 7.90 -6.71
C LEU A 51 -25.18 6.49 -7.33
N ALA A 52 -24.10 6.10 -8.02
CA ALA A 52 -23.96 4.76 -8.57
C ALA A 52 -24.08 3.68 -7.48
N VAL A 53 -23.38 3.83 -6.35
CA VAL A 53 -23.48 2.93 -5.20
C VAL A 53 -24.91 2.84 -4.70
N GLU A 54 -25.60 3.96 -4.50
CA GLU A 54 -27.00 3.98 -4.02
C GLU A 54 -27.92 3.19 -4.96
N LYS A 55 -27.81 3.42 -6.28
CA LYS A 55 -28.65 2.77 -7.29
C LYS A 55 -28.35 1.28 -7.42
N LEU A 56 -27.07 0.89 -7.39
CA LEU A 56 -26.64 -0.51 -7.46
C LEU A 56 -27.05 -1.29 -6.20
N GLN A 57 -26.90 -0.72 -5.01
CA GLN A 57 -27.42 -1.31 -3.77
C GLN A 57 -28.94 -1.50 -3.83
N MET A 58 -29.67 -0.51 -4.35
CA MET A 58 -31.12 -0.60 -4.51
C MET A 58 -31.52 -1.70 -5.49
N LEU A 59 -30.80 -1.83 -6.61
CA LEU A 59 -31.00 -2.91 -7.58
C LEU A 59 -30.76 -4.27 -6.94
N GLU A 60 -29.66 -4.44 -6.21
CA GLU A 60 -29.33 -5.69 -5.53
C GLU A 60 -30.38 -6.09 -4.48
N ALA A 61 -30.85 -5.13 -3.69
CA ALA A 61 -31.84 -5.38 -2.64
C ALA A 61 -33.22 -5.78 -3.19
N ARG A 62 -33.61 -5.20 -4.33
CA ARG A 62 -34.94 -5.42 -4.94
C ARG A 62 -34.97 -6.58 -5.93
N TYR A 63 -33.90 -6.73 -6.70
CA TYR A 63 -33.81 -7.68 -7.82
C TYR A 63 -32.57 -8.59 -7.67
N PRO A 64 -32.44 -9.36 -6.57
CA PRO A 64 -31.26 -10.18 -6.30
C PRO A 64 -31.00 -11.30 -7.32
N PHE A 65 -32.02 -11.68 -8.09
CA PHE A 65 -31.95 -12.67 -9.17
C PHE A 65 -32.37 -12.06 -10.52
N GLY A 66 -32.32 -10.73 -10.64
CA GLY A 66 -32.64 -9.99 -11.85
C GLY A 66 -31.65 -10.27 -12.98
N ARG A 67 -32.01 -9.89 -14.20
CA ARG A 67 -31.15 -10.07 -15.38
C ARG A 67 -29.81 -9.36 -15.26
N TYR A 68 -29.78 -8.21 -14.58
CA TYR A 68 -28.59 -7.38 -14.40
C TYR A 68 -27.94 -7.60 -13.03
N SER A 69 -28.45 -8.51 -12.20
CA SER A 69 -28.02 -8.68 -10.80
C SER A 69 -26.52 -8.98 -10.67
N GLU A 70 -26.00 -9.97 -11.40
CA GLU A 70 -24.58 -10.36 -11.33
C GLU A 70 -23.66 -9.22 -11.81
N GLN A 71 -24.00 -8.57 -12.93
CA GLN A 71 -23.25 -7.44 -13.44
C GLN A 71 -23.29 -6.25 -12.49
N ALA A 72 -24.46 -5.93 -11.92
CA ALA A 72 -24.61 -4.85 -10.96
C ALA A 72 -23.75 -5.07 -9.69
N GLN A 73 -23.60 -6.32 -9.25
CA GLN A 73 -22.68 -6.63 -8.15
C GLN A 73 -21.22 -6.36 -8.50
N LEU A 74 -20.78 -6.68 -9.72
CA LEU A 74 -19.44 -6.32 -10.20
C LEU A 74 -19.23 -4.81 -10.29
N GLU A 75 -20.19 -4.11 -10.88
CA GLU A 75 -20.16 -2.64 -10.98
C GLU A 75 -20.17 -1.99 -9.60
N LEU A 76 -20.85 -2.59 -8.63
CA LEU A 76 -20.89 -2.08 -7.26
C LEU A 76 -19.51 -2.15 -6.59
N ILE A 77 -18.73 -3.21 -6.83
CA ILE A 77 -17.34 -3.31 -6.35
C ILE A 77 -16.51 -2.16 -6.95
N TYR A 78 -16.65 -1.92 -8.26
CA TYR A 78 -15.96 -0.83 -8.95
C TYR A 78 -16.38 0.54 -8.40
N ALA A 79 -17.68 0.75 -8.20
CA ALA A 79 -18.24 1.98 -7.65
C ALA A 79 -17.66 2.28 -6.26
N TYR A 80 -17.66 1.30 -5.34
CA TYR A 80 -17.04 1.45 -4.02
C TYR A 80 -15.54 1.75 -4.10
N HIS A 81 -14.83 1.05 -4.97
CA HIS A 81 -13.40 1.28 -5.18
C HIS A 81 -13.14 2.74 -5.59
N LYS A 82 -13.92 3.25 -6.55
CA LYS A 82 -13.82 4.63 -7.03
C LYS A 82 -14.33 5.68 -6.04
N ASN A 83 -15.28 5.31 -5.19
CA ASN A 83 -15.78 6.17 -4.12
C ASN A 83 -14.84 6.22 -2.89
N TYR A 84 -13.66 5.60 -2.95
CA TYR A 84 -12.72 5.48 -1.83
C TYR A 84 -13.31 4.78 -0.60
N GLU A 85 -14.12 3.74 -0.82
CA GLU A 85 -14.69 2.87 0.22
C GLU A 85 -14.08 1.45 0.16
N PRO A 86 -12.82 1.27 0.60
CA PRO A 86 -12.10 0.03 0.35
C PRO A 86 -12.67 -1.18 1.09
N GLU A 87 -13.20 -0.99 2.29
CA GLU A 87 -13.82 -2.05 3.08
C GLU A 87 -15.10 -2.57 2.41
N ALA A 88 -15.92 -1.66 1.88
CA ALA A 88 -17.16 -2.01 1.18
C ALA A 88 -16.88 -2.70 -0.15
N ALA A 89 -15.88 -2.22 -0.90
CA ALA A 89 -15.42 -2.86 -2.13
C ALA A 89 -14.90 -4.28 -1.88
N SER A 90 -14.03 -4.46 -0.87
CA SER A 90 -13.46 -5.76 -0.52
C SER A 90 -14.53 -6.75 -0.08
N ALA A 91 -15.46 -6.32 0.79
CA ALA A 91 -16.57 -7.16 1.24
C ALA A 91 -17.51 -7.56 0.08
N SER A 92 -17.78 -6.63 -0.84
CA SER A 92 -18.61 -6.89 -2.03
C SER A 92 -17.92 -7.85 -2.99
N ALA A 93 -16.61 -7.71 -3.18
CA ALA A 93 -15.81 -8.63 -3.99
C ALA A 93 -15.81 -10.04 -3.40
N ASP A 94 -15.60 -10.18 -2.09
CA ASP A 94 -15.68 -11.47 -1.40
C ASP A 94 -17.06 -12.12 -1.51
N ARG A 95 -18.12 -11.32 -1.45
CA ARG A 95 -19.48 -11.80 -1.67
C ARG A 95 -19.66 -12.31 -3.10
N PHE A 96 -19.23 -11.53 -4.09
CA PHE A 96 -19.35 -11.89 -5.50
C PHE A 96 -18.59 -13.18 -5.82
N ILE A 97 -17.31 -13.27 -5.41
CA ILE A 97 -16.45 -14.45 -5.62
C ILE A 97 -17.09 -15.71 -5.03
N ARG A 98 -17.70 -15.59 -3.84
CA ARG A 98 -18.35 -16.71 -3.16
C ARG A 98 -19.67 -17.14 -3.81
N LEU A 99 -20.46 -16.17 -4.28
CA LEU A 99 -21.78 -16.44 -4.86
C LEU A 99 -21.71 -16.88 -6.34
N HIS A 100 -20.75 -16.34 -7.10
CA HIS A 100 -20.65 -16.53 -8.55
C HIS A 100 -19.26 -17.06 -8.98
N PRO A 101 -18.79 -18.21 -8.45
CA PRO A 101 -17.44 -18.73 -8.71
C PRO A 101 -17.16 -19.09 -10.19
N SER A 102 -18.20 -19.26 -11.00
CA SER A 102 -18.12 -19.61 -12.42
C SER A 102 -18.42 -18.45 -13.36
N HIS A 103 -18.55 -17.21 -12.85
CA HIS A 103 -18.80 -16.04 -13.67
C HIS A 103 -17.63 -15.75 -14.61
N GLU A 104 -17.92 -15.29 -15.83
CA GLU A 104 -16.89 -15.01 -16.86
C GLU A 104 -15.85 -14.00 -16.38
N ASN A 105 -16.30 -12.92 -15.73
CA ASN A 105 -15.46 -11.84 -15.20
C ASN A 105 -15.07 -12.01 -13.72
N ILE A 106 -14.98 -13.24 -13.21
CA ILE A 106 -14.57 -13.46 -11.81
C ILE A 106 -13.13 -13.00 -11.54
N ASP A 107 -12.26 -13.09 -12.54
CA ASP A 107 -10.90 -12.59 -12.50
C ASP A 107 -10.85 -11.07 -12.24
N TYR A 108 -11.80 -10.32 -12.80
CA TYR A 108 -11.97 -8.89 -12.51
C TYR A 108 -12.32 -8.62 -11.04
N ALA A 109 -13.18 -9.44 -10.42
CA ALA A 109 -13.52 -9.29 -8.99
C ALA A 109 -12.28 -9.53 -8.10
N TYR A 110 -11.49 -10.57 -8.39
CA TYR A 110 -10.21 -10.80 -7.70
C TYR A 110 -9.24 -9.65 -7.89
N TYR A 111 -9.15 -9.11 -9.12
CA TYR A 111 -8.31 -7.96 -9.44
C TYR A 111 -8.74 -6.70 -8.67
N LEU A 112 -10.03 -6.35 -8.68
CA LEU A 112 -10.56 -5.19 -7.96
C LEU A 112 -10.36 -5.31 -6.45
N LYS A 113 -10.51 -6.51 -5.88
CA LYS A 113 -10.21 -6.75 -4.46
C LYS A 113 -8.76 -6.39 -4.13
N GLY A 114 -7.81 -6.93 -4.92
CA GLY A 114 -6.39 -6.65 -4.74
C GLY A 114 -6.02 -5.20 -5.00
N LEU A 115 -6.61 -4.58 -6.02
CA LEU A 115 -6.40 -3.18 -6.39
C LEU A 115 -6.89 -2.23 -5.30
N THR A 116 -8.04 -2.53 -4.72
CA THR A 116 -8.62 -1.69 -3.67
C THR A 116 -7.75 -1.70 -2.41
N ALA A 117 -7.30 -2.88 -1.98
CA ALA A 117 -6.34 -2.98 -0.88
C ALA A 117 -4.98 -2.32 -1.20
N PHE A 118 -4.53 -2.37 -2.46
CA PHE A 118 -3.30 -1.70 -2.90
C PHE A 118 -3.38 -0.18 -2.75
N GLU A 119 -4.54 0.40 -3.05
CA GLU A 119 -4.74 1.85 -3.07
C GLU A 119 -5.16 2.41 -1.70
N GLN A 120 -5.68 1.57 -0.79
CA GLN A 120 -5.98 1.94 0.59
C GLN A 120 -4.76 2.55 1.32
N ASP A 121 -3.57 2.00 1.08
CA ASP A 121 -2.32 2.51 1.64
C ASP A 121 -1.88 3.84 1.02
N ARG A 122 -2.29 4.13 -0.23
CA ARG A 122 -1.84 5.29 -1.00
C ARG A 122 -2.76 6.47 -0.75
N THR A 123 -2.69 7.06 0.44
CA THR A 123 -3.48 8.25 0.76
C THR A 123 -3.08 9.42 -0.16
N PHE A 124 -4.05 10.27 -0.55
CA PHE A 124 -3.86 11.48 -1.38
C PHE A 124 -2.64 12.35 -0.98
N PHE A 125 -2.34 12.43 0.33
CA PHE A 125 -1.22 13.23 0.85
C PHE A 125 0.17 12.67 0.53
N GLU A 126 0.30 11.37 0.23
CA GLU A 126 1.61 10.74 -0.07
C GLU A 126 2.18 11.21 -1.41
N ARG A 127 1.35 11.76 -2.30
CA ARG A 127 1.83 12.40 -3.54
C ARG A 127 2.55 13.72 -3.28
N TYR A 128 2.25 14.39 -2.17
CA TYR A 128 2.74 15.73 -1.85
C TYR A 128 3.71 15.75 -0.66
N LEU A 129 3.67 14.73 0.21
CA LEU A 129 4.54 14.59 1.36
C LEU A 129 5.46 13.37 1.21
N PRO A 130 6.78 13.49 1.46
CA PRO A 130 7.71 12.36 1.42
C PRO A 130 7.53 11.48 2.67
N ILE A 131 6.41 10.77 2.77
CA ILE A 131 6.12 9.85 3.87
C ILE A 131 6.64 8.46 3.50
N ASP A 132 7.46 7.88 4.37
CA ASP A 132 7.96 6.51 4.20
C ASP A 132 6.90 5.48 4.56
N ILE A 133 6.15 5.01 3.56
CA ILE A 133 5.11 3.98 3.70
C ILE A 133 5.66 2.64 4.22
N THR A 134 6.96 2.38 4.06
CA THR A 134 7.58 1.10 4.45
C THR A 134 7.76 0.96 5.96
N ARG A 135 7.33 1.96 6.75
CA ARG A 135 7.34 1.91 8.21
C ARG A 135 5.95 1.80 8.82
N ARG A 136 4.90 1.92 8.00
CA ARG A 136 3.50 1.80 8.41
C ARG A 136 3.10 0.33 8.46
N ASP A 137 1.96 0.06 9.10
CA ASP A 137 1.39 -1.29 9.12
C ASP A 137 1.21 -1.83 7.68
N PRO A 138 1.65 -3.06 7.39
CA PRO A 138 1.58 -3.61 6.05
C PRO A 138 0.27 -4.36 5.75
N GLY A 139 -0.75 -4.30 6.61
CA GLY A 139 -1.98 -5.10 6.48
C GLY A 139 -2.60 -5.04 5.09
N ALA A 140 -2.94 -3.84 4.60
CA ALA A 140 -3.55 -3.67 3.27
C ALA A 140 -2.64 -4.17 2.13
N ALA A 141 -1.32 -4.00 2.25
CA ALA A 141 -0.37 -4.54 1.28
C ALA A 141 -0.29 -6.07 1.28
N LEU A 142 -0.47 -6.72 2.45
CA LEU A 142 -0.57 -8.18 2.54
C LEU A 142 -1.86 -8.68 1.89
N ASP A 143 -2.99 -8.06 2.21
CA ASP A 143 -4.30 -8.40 1.64
C ASP A 143 -4.31 -8.23 0.11
N SER A 144 -3.67 -7.16 -0.37
CA SER A 144 -3.47 -6.90 -1.79
C SER A 144 -2.59 -7.97 -2.44
N PHE A 145 -1.47 -8.33 -1.81
CA PHE A 145 -0.56 -9.35 -2.32
C PHE A 145 -1.25 -10.72 -2.40
N GLU A 146 -2.02 -11.11 -1.38
CA GLU A 146 -2.78 -12.35 -1.36
C GLU A 146 -3.85 -12.39 -2.46
N SER A 147 -4.58 -11.29 -2.63
CA SER A 147 -5.63 -11.18 -3.66
C SER A 147 -5.05 -11.29 -5.07
N PHE A 148 -3.96 -10.58 -5.36
CA PHE A 148 -3.26 -10.70 -6.64
C PHE A 148 -2.60 -12.07 -6.83
N SER A 149 -2.04 -12.66 -5.77
CA SER A 149 -1.50 -14.02 -5.83
C SER A 149 -2.59 -15.03 -6.19
N THR A 150 -3.79 -14.86 -5.62
CA THR A 150 -4.94 -15.73 -5.91
C THR A 150 -5.38 -15.57 -7.36
N LEU A 151 -5.45 -14.33 -7.87
CA LEU A 151 -5.74 -14.04 -9.27
C LEU A 151 -4.74 -14.74 -10.20
N LEU A 152 -3.44 -14.55 -9.99
CA LEU A 152 -2.40 -15.13 -10.86
C LEU A 152 -2.35 -16.66 -10.80
N ASN A 153 -2.64 -17.25 -9.63
CA ASN A 153 -2.63 -18.70 -9.47
C ASN A 153 -3.86 -19.37 -10.09
N ARG A 154 -5.03 -18.72 -10.05
CA ARG A 154 -6.30 -19.27 -10.56
C ARG A 154 -6.57 -18.89 -12.01
N TYR A 155 -6.22 -17.68 -12.41
CA TYR A 155 -6.50 -17.08 -13.72
C TYR A 155 -5.23 -16.45 -14.31
N PRO A 156 -4.18 -17.25 -14.60
CA PRO A 156 -2.92 -16.74 -15.13
C PRO A 156 -3.06 -16.03 -16.48
N ASP A 157 -4.06 -16.42 -17.29
CA ASP A 157 -4.34 -15.86 -18.62
C ASP A 157 -5.30 -14.67 -18.59
N SER A 158 -5.69 -14.19 -17.41
CA SER A 158 -6.54 -13.00 -17.25
C SER A 158 -5.90 -11.77 -17.90
N GLN A 159 -6.73 -10.90 -18.49
CA GLN A 159 -6.29 -9.60 -19.02
C GLN A 159 -5.63 -8.71 -17.94
N TYR A 160 -5.94 -8.94 -16.66
CA TYR A 160 -5.42 -8.16 -15.52
C TYR A 160 -4.12 -8.74 -14.94
N ALA A 161 -3.73 -9.96 -15.34
CA ALA A 161 -2.55 -10.65 -14.81
C ALA A 161 -1.24 -9.86 -14.99
N PRO A 162 -0.96 -9.20 -16.13
CA PRO A 162 0.27 -8.42 -16.28
C PRO A 162 0.38 -7.24 -15.31
N ASP A 163 -0.73 -6.56 -15.00
CA ASP A 163 -0.74 -5.45 -14.05
C ASP A 163 -0.61 -5.95 -12.60
N ALA A 164 -1.37 -6.99 -12.25
CA ALA A 164 -1.28 -7.64 -10.94
C ALA A 164 0.14 -8.11 -10.63
N ASN A 165 0.85 -8.70 -11.61
CA ASN A 165 2.23 -9.14 -11.44
C ASN A 165 3.18 -7.95 -11.13
N LYS A 166 3.07 -6.84 -11.86
CA LYS A 166 3.87 -5.64 -11.59
C LYS A 166 3.62 -5.11 -10.17
N ARG A 167 2.36 -5.08 -9.73
CA ARG A 167 1.99 -4.67 -8.38
C ARG A 167 2.51 -5.63 -7.33
N MET A 168 2.47 -6.95 -7.57
CA MET A 168 3.05 -7.94 -6.67
C MET A 168 4.56 -7.75 -6.49
N VAL A 169 5.31 -7.44 -7.55
CA VAL A 169 6.74 -7.12 -7.44
C VAL A 169 6.96 -5.90 -6.54
N PHE A 170 6.17 -4.84 -6.73
CA PHE A 170 6.21 -3.66 -5.87
C PHE A 170 5.88 -3.98 -4.41
N LEU A 171 4.78 -4.71 -4.17
CA LEU A 171 4.33 -5.10 -2.84
C LEU A 171 5.38 -5.97 -2.14
N LYS A 172 5.97 -6.94 -2.85
CA LYS A 172 7.05 -7.79 -2.32
C LYS A 172 8.25 -6.95 -1.85
N ASN A 173 8.65 -5.96 -2.65
CA ASN A 173 9.74 -5.04 -2.29
C ASN A 173 9.38 -4.17 -1.08
N ARG A 174 8.14 -3.65 -1.02
CA ARG A 174 7.63 -2.87 0.10
C ARG A 174 7.64 -3.69 1.39
N LEU A 175 7.08 -4.90 1.37
CA LEU A 175 7.03 -5.82 2.50
C LEU A 175 8.42 -6.21 2.98
N ALA A 176 9.34 -6.50 2.06
CA ALA A 176 10.71 -6.82 2.43
C ALA A 176 11.42 -5.62 3.09
N THR A 177 11.19 -4.41 2.59
CA THR A 177 11.75 -3.19 3.18
C THR A 177 11.17 -2.93 4.58
N TYR A 178 9.88 -3.19 4.79
CA TYR A 178 9.24 -3.13 6.09
C TYR A 178 9.93 -4.04 7.11
N GLU A 179 10.16 -5.31 6.75
CA GLU A 179 10.86 -6.27 7.60
C GLU A 179 12.28 -5.81 7.96
N ILE A 180 13.01 -5.22 7.01
CA ILE A 180 14.32 -4.62 7.28
C ILE A 180 14.23 -3.45 8.26
N ASN A 181 13.21 -2.59 8.14
CA ASN A 181 13.02 -1.48 9.06
C ASN A 181 12.74 -1.97 10.49
N VAL A 182 11.90 -3.01 10.63
CA VAL A 182 11.64 -3.67 11.92
C VAL A 182 12.91 -4.32 12.47
N ALA A 183 13.69 -4.99 11.62
CA ALA A 183 14.96 -5.61 12.00
C ALA A 183 15.97 -4.57 12.51
N ARG A 184 16.10 -3.43 11.81
CA ARG A 184 16.94 -2.30 12.25
C ARG A 184 16.47 -1.72 13.59
N PHE A 185 15.16 -1.62 13.81
CA PHE A 185 14.59 -1.18 15.08
C PHE A 185 14.97 -2.12 16.24
N TYR A 186 15.02 -3.43 16.00
CA TYR A 186 15.48 -4.40 16.99
C TYR A 186 17.00 -4.36 17.21
N MET A 187 17.79 -4.16 16.15
CA MET A 187 19.24 -3.94 16.27
C MET A 187 19.56 -2.74 17.18
N LYS A 188 18.82 -1.61 17.02
CA LYS A 188 18.94 -0.43 17.90
C LYS A 188 18.75 -0.74 19.38
N ARG A 189 17.91 -1.73 19.69
CA ARG A 189 17.53 -2.09 21.06
C ARG A 189 18.34 -3.24 21.63
N GLY A 190 19.31 -3.77 20.88
CA GLY A 190 20.07 -4.96 21.28
C GLY A 190 19.25 -6.25 21.25
N ALA A 191 18.09 -6.25 20.59
CA ALA A 191 17.25 -7.44 20.44
C ALA A 191 17.71 -8.29 19.24
N PHE A 192 18.92 -8.82 19.31
CA PHE A 192 19.60 -9.46 18.17
C PHE A 192 18.89 -10.70 17.65
N VAL A 193 18.31 -11.54 18.52
CA VAL A 193 17.51 -12.71 18.09
C VAL A 193 16.32 -12.28 17.22
N ALA A 194 15.60 -11.24 17.63
CA ALA A 194 14.47 -10.71 16.88
C ALA A 194 14.92 -10.11 15.54
N ALA A 195 16.02 -9.36 15.52
CA ALA A 195 16.60 -8.81 14.30
C ALA A 195 17.02 -9.91 13.30
N ALA A 196 17.71 -10.94 13.78
CA ALA A 196 18.11 -12.09 12.96
C ALA A 196 16.90 -12.82 12.37
N ASN A 197 15.84 -13.05 13.17
CA ASN A 197 14.62 -13.68 12.70
C ASN A 197 13.92 -12.87 11.59
N ARG A 198 13.91 -11.53 11.69
CA ARG A 198 13.36 -10.64 10.67
C ARG A 198 14.17 -10.70 9.37
N GLY A 199 15.50 -10.67 9.47
CA GLY A 199 16.37 -10.86 8.31
C GLY A 199 16.17 -12.23 7.66
N ARG A 200 16.11 -13.30 8.46
CA ARG A 200 15.85 -14.66 7.98
C ARG A 200 14.53 -14.76 7.22
N TYR A 201 13.46 -14.16 7.75
CA TYR A 201 12.17 -14.13 7.07
C TYR A 201 12.25 -13.52 5.66
N VAL A 202 13.01 -12.43 5.48
CA VAL A 202 13.21 -11.81 4.15
C VAL A 202 13.97 -12.75 3.20
N VAL A 203 15.01 -13.43 3.68
CA VAL A 203 15.82 -14.35 2.86
C VAL A 203 15.03 -15.60 2.47
N GLU A 204 14.18 -16.11 3.36
CA GLU A 204 13.38 -17.33 3.11
C GLU A 204 12.14 -17.06 2.27
N ASN A 205 11.42 -15.95 2.51
CA ASN A 205 10.09 -15.72 1.94
C ASN A 205 10.06 -14.60 0.90
N LEU A 206 10.99 -13.65 0.95
CA LEU A 206 10.99 -12.42 0.12
C LEU A 206 12.24 -12.31 -0.76
N GLN A 207 12.63 -13.44 -1.37
CA GLN A 207 13.73 -13.52 -2.33
C GLN A 207 13.53 -12.62 -3.56
N ASN A 208 14.63 -12.29 -4.25
CA ASN A 208 14.64 -11.40 -5.43
C ASN A 208 14.14 -9.98 -5.14
N THR A 209 14.24 -9.52 -3.89
CA THR A 209 13.96 -8.13 -3.51
C THR A 209 15.27 -7.38 -3.25
N PRO A 210 15.32 -6.05 -3.46
CA PRO A 210 16.50 -5.23 -3.11
C PRO A 210 16.84 -5.23 -1.62
N ALA A 211 15.94 -5.72 -0.78
CA ALA A 211 16.10 -5.81 0.67
C ALA A 211 16.93 -7.03 1.11
N VAL A 212 17.05 -8.08 0.30
CA VAL A 212 17.81 -9.31 0.61
C VAL A 212 19.24 -9.04 1.10
N PRO A 213 20.08 -8.22 0.44
CA PRO A 213 21.43 -7.98 0.94
C PRO A 213 21.45 -7.27 2.31
N ASN A 214 20.49 -6.37 2.56
CA ASN A 214 20.32 -5.76 3.88
C ASN A 214 19.90 -6.80 4.93
N ALA A 215 19.07 -7.78 4.57
CA ALA A 215 18.65 -8.85 5.45
C ALA A 215 19.84 -9.71 5.90
N LEU A 216 20.68 -10.13 4.94
CA LEU A 216 21.88 -10.91 5.19
C LEU A 216 22.90 -10.14 6.05
N ALA A 217 23.06 -8.83 5.79
CA ALA A 217 23.92 -7.97 6.61
C ALA A 217 23.43 -7.88 8.07
N ILE A 218 22.12 -7.74 8.28
CA ILE A 218 21.52 -7.75 9.63
C ILE A 218 21.70 -9.11 10.30
N MET A 219 21.49 -10.21 9.58
CA MET A 219 21.72 -11.56 10.10
C MET A 219 23.17 -11.75 10.52
N TYR A 220 24.13 -11.41 9.67
CA TYR A 220 25.57 -11.47 9.98
C TYR A 220 25.89 -10.72 11.28
N GLN A 221 25.42 -9.48 11.40
CA GLN A 221 25.70 -8.63 12.56
C GLN A 221 25.01 -9.16 13.82
N ALA A 222 23.73 -9.49 13.74
CA ALA A 222 22.98 -10.04 14.86
C ALA A 222 23.59 -11.37 15.36
N TYR A 223 23.98 -12.27 14.46
CA TYR A 223 24.65 -13.53 14.86
C TYR A 223 26.03 -13.28 15.46
N THR A 224 26.76 -12.27 14.98
CA THR A 224 28.05 -11.88 15.58
C THR A 224 27.87 -11.41 17.03
N GLU A 225 26.90 -10.54 17.29
CA GLU A 225 26.58 -10.05 18.64
C GLU A 225 26.07 -11.18 19.57
N LEU A 226 25.46 -12.22 19.01
CA LEU A 226 25.03 -13.41 19.74
C LEU A 226 26.15 -14.44 19.96
N GLY A 227 27.35 -14.23 19.41
CA GLY A 227 28.46 -15.19 19.47
C GLY A 227 28.27 -16.43 18.58
N MET A 228 27.33 -16.39 17.64
CA MET A 228 27.03 -17.50 16.71
C MET A 228 27.89 -17.40 15.45
N THR A 229 29.19 -17.70 15.59
CA THR A 229 30.20 -17.47 14.54
C THR A 229 29.89 -18.20 13.23
N ASP A 230 29.40 -19.43 13.29
CA ASP A 230 29.14 -20.25 12.10
C ASP A 230 27.97 -19.72 11.27
N LEU A 231 26.92 -19.22 11.94
CA LEU A 231 25.78 -18.60 11.28
C LEU A 231 26.15 -17.21 10.73
N ALA A 232 26.98 -16.47 11.47
CA ALA A 232 27.50 -15.19 11.02
C ALA A 232 28.34 -15.34 9.75
N SER A 233 29.30 -16.26 9.73
CA SER A 233 30.14 -16.52 8.55
C SER A 233 29.29 -16.95 7.36
N SER A 234 28.35 -17.89 7.57
CA SER A 234 27.44 -18.35 6.50
C SER A 234 26.63 -17.19 5.89
N ALA A 235 26.05 -16.31 6.71
CA ALA A 235 25.30 -15.15 6.21
C ALA A 235 26.18 -14.17 5.44
N ARG A 236 27.41 -13.93 5.91
CA ARG A 236 28.40 -13.07 5.25
C ARG A 236 28.84 -13.66 3.91
N ASP A 237 29.12 -14.96 3.86
CA ASP A 237 29.63 -15.63 2.66
C ASP A 237 28.57 -15.60 1.56
N VAL A 238 27.30 -15.87 1.89
CA VAL A 238 26.18 -15.75 0.96
C VAL A 238 26.03 -14.31 0.47
N LEU A 239 26.15 -13.32 1.36
CA LEU A 239 26.08 -11.91 0.98
C LEU A 239 27.19 -11.53 0.00
N LEU A 240 28.44 -11.86 0.31
CA LEU A 240 29.58 -11.50 -0.54
C LEU A 240 29.62 -12.26 -1.86
N ALA A 241 29.16 -13.51 -1.87
CA ALA A 241 29.07 -14.30 -3.10
C ALA A 241 28.05 -13.74 -4.09
N ASN A 242 26.90 -13.25 -3.60
CA ASN A 242 25.81 -12.74 -4.46
C ASN A 242 25.87 -11.21 -4.67
N TYR A 243 26.48 -10.48 -3.74
CA TYR A 243 26.52 -9.01 -3.72
C TYR A 243 27.93 -8.50 -3.34
N PRO A 244 28.95 -8.72 -4.20
CA PRO A 244 30.34 -8.38 -3.88
C PRO A 244 30.59 -6.87 -3.70
N ASP A 245 29.78 -6.03 -4.34
CA ASP A 245 29.85 -4.56 -4.21
C ASP A 245 29.08 -4.02 -2.98
N TYR A 246 28.49 -4.87 -2.15
CA TYR A 246 27.69 -4.42 -1.01
C TYR A 246 28.56 -3.83 0.11
N ASP A 247 28.27 -2.59 0.50
CA ASP A 247 28.95 -1.89 1.59
C ASP A 247 28.45 -2.42 2.95
N LEU A 248 29.21 -3.35 3.52
CA LEU A 248 28.98 -3.94 4.84
C LEU A 248 29.23 -2.93 5.97
N ARG A 249 28.25 -2.05 6.21
CA ARG A 249 28.27 -1.13 7.34
C ARG A 249 27.87 -1.86 8.62
N THR A 250 28.81 -2.05 9.54
CA THR A 250 28.54 -2.59 10.86
C THR A 250 27.50 -1.75 11.58
N TYR A 251 26.46 -2.39 12.11
CA TYR A 251 25.52 -1.74 13.01
C TYR A 251 26.24 -1.30 14.29
N ARG A 252 26.70 -0.05 14.33
CA ARG A 252 27.29 0.53 15.52
C ARG A 252 26.18 1.19 16.32
N GLN A 253 25.97 0.75 17.57
CA GLN A 253 25.13 1.54 18.48
C GLN A 253 25.80 2.89 18.70
N GLU A 254 25.19 3.96 18.18
CA GLU A 254 25.55 5.33 18.57
C GLU A 254 25.18 5.50 20.05
N ASN A 255 26.16 5.32 20.94
CA ASN A 255 26.01 5.65 22.35
C ASN A 255 26.04 7.18 22.49
N LYS A 256 24.92 7.83 22.19
CA LYS A 256 24.80 9.28 22.32
C LYS A 256 25.02 9.68 23.76
N THR A 257 26.04 10.48 24.01
CA THR A 257 26.33 10.94 25.37
C THR A 257 25.23 11.89 25.84
N LEU A 258 25.01 12.00 27.15
CA LEU A 258 24.02 12.96 27.70
C LEU A 258 24.30 14.39 27.24
N LEU A 259 25.58 14.74 27.06
CA LEU A 259 26.02 16.03 26.56
C LEU A 259 25.62 16.23 25.09
N GLU A 260 25.72 15.19 24.26
CA GLU A 260 25.24 15.22 22.86
C GLU A 260 23.71 15.38 22.79
N THR A 261 22.97 14.66 23.62
CA THR A 261 21.50 14.75 23.68
C THR A 261 21.06 16.13 24.17
N ALA A 262 21.71 16.65 25.21
CA ALA A 262 21.40 17.97 25.79
C ALA A 262 21.74 19.13 24.87
N THR A 263 22.74 18.95 23.99
CA THR A 263 23.20 20.00 23.06
C THR A 263 22.68 19.78 21.65
N PHE A 264 21.76 18.84 21.43
CA PHE A 264 21.29 18.44 20.10
C PHE A 264 22.44 18.20 19.10
N GLY A 265 23.57 17.66 19.58
CA GLY A 265 24.77 17.41 18.78
C GLY A 265 25.67 18.63 18.53
N LEU A 266 25.40 19.79 19.13
CA LEU A 266 26.06 21.06 18.80
C LEU A 266 27.43 21.26 19.47
N LEU A 267 27.71 20.58 20.58
CA LEU A 267 28.95 20.74 21.36
C LEU A 267 29.73 19.43 21.57
N GLY A 268 29.31 18.35 20.92
CA GLY A 268 29.87 17.00 21.15
C GLY A 268 30.07 16.16 19.90
N SER A 269 29.91 16.71 18.69
CA SER A 269 30.17 15.94 17.47
C SER A 269 31.67 15.77 17.26
N SER A 270 32.24 14.64 17.71
CA SER A 270 33.54 14.16 17.22
C SER A 270 33.45 13.58 15.79
N GLU A 271 32.27 13.59 15.19
CA GLU A 271 32.00 13.01 13.88
C GLU A 271 31.83 14.10 12.82
N GLU A 272 32.59 13.96 11.73
CA GLU A 272 32.35 14.72 10.51
C GLU A 272 30.91 14.48 10.03
N PRO A 273 30.18 15.53 9.61
CA PRO A 273 28.86 15.35 9.03
C PRO A 273 28.99 14.41 7.83
N LEU A 274 28.13 13.38 7.80
CA LEU A 274 28.09 12.40 6.72
C LEU A 274 28.14 13.14 5.37
N PRO A 275 29.07 12.78 4.46
CA PRO A 275 29.01 13.32 3.12
C PRO A 275 27.63 12.97 2.55
N PRO A 276 26.97 13.92 1.86
CA PRO A 276 25.66 13.67 1.28
C PRO A 276 25.74 12.38 0.46
N SER A 277 24.74 11.51 0.60
CA SER A 277 24.67 10.25 -0.14
C SER A 277 24.84 10.57 -1.62
N ARG A 278 26.01 10.25 -2.19
CA ARG A 278 26.24 10.46 -3.62
C ARG A 278 25.22 9.58 -4.34
N PRO A 279 24.36 10.14 -5.21
CA PRO A 279 23.58 9.30 -6.11
C PRO A 279 24.55 8.39 -6.85
N ASN A 280 24.23 7.10 -6.95
CA ASN A 280 25.08 6.07 -7.56
C ASN A 280 25.63 6.55 -8.91
N THR A 281 26.89 7.02 -8.93
CA THR A 281 27.54 7.57 -10.13
C THR A 281 27.91 6.49 -11.14
N LYS A 282 27.89 5.21 -10.75
CA LYS A 282 28.20 4.08 -11.65
C LYS A 282 27.19 3.98 -12.82
N THR A 283 25.93 4.36 -12.64
CA THR A 283 24.93 4.34 -13.72
C THR A 283 25.07 5.53 -14.68
N THR A 284 25.63 6.65 -14.20
CA THR A 284 25.83 7.86 -15.01
C THR A 284 27.09 7.75 -15.86
N GLU A 285 28.18 7.15 -15.35
CA GLU A 285 29.44 6.99 -16.09
C GLU A 285 29.32 6.10 -17.33
N GLN A 286 28.38 5.14 -17.36
CA GLN A 286 28.08 4.37 -18.56
C GLN A 286 27.25 5.16 -19.60
N LYS A 287 26.45 6.15 -19.18
CA LYS A 287 25.70 7.01 -20.11
C LYS A 287 26.55 8.17 -20.66
N THR A 288 27.52 8.70 -19.90
CA THR A 288 28.41 9.76 -20.38
C THR A 288 29.53 9.28 -21.31
N LYS A 289 29.79 7.96 -21.40
CA LYS A 289 30.77 7.43 -22.37
C LYS A 289 30.23 7.21 -23.79
N ILE A 290 28.94 7.48 -24.04
CA ILE A 290 28.34 7.51 -25.39
C ILE A 290 27.86 8.94 -25.70
N GLU A 291 28.68 9.95 -25.44
CA GLU A 291 28.50 11.27 -26.06
C GLU A 291 29.36 11.33 -27.33
N LYS A 292 28.68 11.12 -28.47
CA LYS A 292 29.20 11.32 -29.82
C LYS A 292 29.73 12.76 -29.91
N LYS A 293 31.04 12.93 -30.17
CA LYS A 293 31.66 14.26 -30.34
C LYS A 293 30.90 15.03 -31.43
N ARG A 294 30.13 16.04 -31.03
CA ARG A 294 29.40 16.93 -31.94
C ARG A 294 30.38 17.61 -32.90
N SER A 295 30.06 17.56 -34.19
CA SER A 295 30.86 18.18 -35.25
C SER A 295 30.86 19.69 -35.07
N TRP A 296 31.89 20.39 -35.55
CA TRP A 296 31.95 21.86 -35.52
C TRP A 296 30.71 22.49 -36.19
N PHE A 297 30.16 21.83 -37.21
CA PHE A 297 28.96 22.27 -37.90
C PHE A 297 27.73 22.28 -36.97
N ASP A 298 27.56 21.26 -36.12
CA ASP A 298 26.45 21.16 -35.15
C ASP A 298 26.52 22.27 -34.09
N ARG A 299 27.74 22.73 -33.77
CA ARG A 299 27.96 23.83 -32.83
C ARG A 299 27.63 25.18 -33.45
N ALA A 300 27.83 25.33 -34.76
CA ALA A 300 27.53 26.57 -35.47
C ALA A 300 26.04 26.74 -35.76
N THR A 301 25.30 25.64 -35.92
CA THR A 301 23.87 25.67 -36.29
C THR A 301 22.92 25.40 -35.12
N PHE A 302 23.44 25.29 -33.89
CA PHE A 302 22.67 25.01 -32.67
C PHE A 302 21.66 23.84 -32.81
N GLY A 303 21.97 22.85 -33.65
CA GLY A 303 21.13 21.67 -33.82
C GLY A 303 19.77 21.90 -34.50
N VAL A 304 19.62 22.97 -35.29
CA VAL A 304 18.34 23.28 -35.98
C VAL A 304 18.04 22.34 -37.17
N PHE A 305 19.02 21.52 -37.59
CA PHE A 305 18.90 20.64 -38.78
C PHE A 305 19.19 19.15 -38.50
N GLU A 306 18.97 18.69 -37.26
CA GLU A 306 18.82 17.24 -36.99
C GLU A 306 17.38 16.78 -37.20
#